data_AF-A0A845XTI9-F1
#
_entry.id   AF-A0A845XTI9-F1
#
_cell.length_a   1.000
_cell.length_b   1.000
_cell.length_c   1.000
_cell.angle_alpha   90.00
_cell.angle_beta   90.00
_cell.angle_gamma   90.00
#
_symmetry.space_group_name_H-M   'P 1'
#
loop_
_entity.id
_entity.type
_entity.pdbx_description
1 polymer ?
#
loop_
_entity_poly.entity_id
_entity_poly.type
_entity_poly.pdbx_seq_one_letter_code
_entity_poly.pdbx_strand_id
1 'polypeptide(L)'
;MDNNTWALAQKAETLRLSGAYEQAIEKFEELQKSDSDNAWLNAHLGTTYYQLMDYAKAEKYLKKAVKKNDNYLWAYAHLGETYRLRAITENDKEQKNKSIDSAIKHFKKALAHKAPENSNYGWALAHLGATYRLKITLDKIKLIKENEIDQESKKQALNYLNKAIELIPTYAWAWGMRSTVHRLAQEYEESLWDLGVETQISPDMETLQHSPSPVPFLVSRRVSLYEHAFLFFYLTKRQDNSKEKERYYSAAIACTQQLLILKPGDLIGQLIFKVIEGTQKKEKDQLNDKFREECKILIQKIDAKLAEICKAVLRYMIKAEPKTKNKLKKLAEPEVMSGHKLKELIDDVLNNSEPNNPEPNNPEPNNPEPNNPEPNNPEPNNPDIKAEAQLWLWQNFAWVEGSASGLSFLADLSEILRYYDQHYDEMTGEAWPYRLLALIIYDQYALERLVQTPALSEAEREKEFKKLLLWVK
;
A
#
# COMPACT_ATOMS: atom_id res chain seq x y z
N MET A 1 -34.64 20.75 -13.49
CA MET A 1 -33.80 20.31 -14.62
C MET A 1 -34.72 20.01 -15.77
N ASP A 2 -34.42 20.50 -16.97
CA ASP A 2 -35.11 20.06 -18.18
C ASP A 2 -34.71 18.61 -18.53
N ASN A 3 -35.49 17.95 -19.40
CA ASN A 3 -35.27 16.54 -19.75
C ASN A 3 -33.87 16.30 -20.36
N ASN A 4 -33.30 17.30 -21.04
CA ASN A 4 -31.98 17.20 -21.66
C ASN A 4 -30.86 17.22 -20.60
N THR A 5 -30.95 18.12 -19.61
CA THR A 5 -30.01 18.19 -18.48
C THR A 5 -30.05 16.92 -17.63
N TRP A 6 -31.23 16.35 -17.40
CA TRP A 6 -31.34 15.08 -16.66
C TRP A 6 -30.72 13.92 -17.44
N ALA A 7 -30.98 13.81 -18.74
CA ALA A 7 -30.39 12.76 -19.58
C ALA A 7 -28.86 12.85 -19.63
N LEU A 8 -28.31 14.08 -19.72
CA LEU A 8 -26.88 14.32 -19.70
C LEU A 8 -26.25 13.99 -18.33
N ALA A 9 -26.95 14.27 -17.22
CA ALA A 9 -26.52 13.88 -15.87
C ALA A 9 -26.48 12.36 -15.69
N GLN A 10 -27.47 11.64 -16.19
CA GLN A 10 -27.47 10.17 -16.17
C GLN A 10 -26.34 9.60 -17.03
N LYS A 11 -26.09 10.18 -18.21
CA LYS A 11 -24.99 9.74 -19.08
C LYS A 11 -23.63 9.92 -18.40
N ALA A 12 -23.40 11.08 -17.79
CA ALA A 12 -22.15 11.37 -17.07
C ALA A 12 -21.95 10.39 -15.89
N GLU A 13 -23.01 10.10 -15.13
CA GLU A 13 -22.94 9.18 -14.01
C GLU A 13 -22.72 7.72 -14.45
N THR A 14 -23.37 7.29 -15.53
CA THR A 14 -23.13 5.96 -16.11
C THR A 14 -21.68 5.80 -16.56
N LEU A 15 -21.11 6.81 -17.24
CA LEU A 15 -19.70 6.81 -17.63
C LEU A 15 -18.77 6.77 -16.42
N ARG A 16 -19.12 7.49 -15.35
CA ARG A 16 -18.34 7.47 -14.10
C ARG A 16 -18.39 6.08 -13.45
N LEU A 17 -19.56 5.46 -13.38
CA LEU A 17 -19.74 4.14 -12.78
C LEU A 17 -19.10 3.03 -13.63
N SER A 18 -19.00 3.20 -14.95
CA SER A 18 -18.28 2.28 -15.83
C SER A 18 -16.77 2.49 -15.83
N GLY A 19 -16.24 3.46 -15.07
CA GLY A 19 -14.80 3.76 -15.03
C GLY A 19 -14.27 4.59 -16.20
N ALA A 20 -15.15 5.10 -17.07
CA ALA A 20 -14.83 6.04 -18.15
C ALA A 20 -14.80 7.49 -17.63
N TYR A 21 -13.90 7.76 -16.69
CA TYR A 21 -13.90 8.98 -15.89
C TYR A 21 -13.63 10.26 -16.69
N GLU A 22 -12.76 10.23 -17.69
CA GLU A 22 -12.45 11.37 -18.55
C GLU A 22 -13.69 11.79 -19.36
N GLN A 23 -14.37 10.81 -19.97
CA GLN A 23 -15.63 11.04 -20.69
C GLN A 23 -16.74 11.50 -19.73
N ALA A 24 -16.77 10.97 -18.51
CA ALA A 24 -17.69 11.44 -17.48
C ALA A 24 -17.46 12.92 -17.13
N ILE A 25 -16.20 13.34 -17.00
CA ILE A 25 -15.83 14.74 -16.75
C ILE A 25 -16.29 15.63 -17.89
N GLU A 26 -16.06 15.25 -19.16
CA GLU A 26 -16.54 16.04 -20.30
C GLU A 26 -18.06 16.27 -20.22
N LYS A 27 -18.83 15.23 -19.90
CA LYS A 27 -20.30 15.33 -19.75
C LYS A 27 -20.71 16.14 -18.53
N PHE A 28 -19.99 16.04 -17.43
CA PHE A 28 -20.21 16.88 -16.26
C PHE A 28 -19.84 18.35 -16.51
N GLU A 29 -18.81 18.65 -17.29
CA GLU A 29 -18.45 20.02 -17.69
C GLU A 29 -19.46 20.62 -18.67
N GLU A 30 -20.03 19.81 -19.58
CA GLU A 30 -21.17 20.19 -20.41
C GLU A 30 -22.38 20.57 -19.54
N LEU A 31 -22.71 19.78 -18.51
CA LEU A 31 -23.75 20.10 -17.52
C LEU A 31 -23.45 21.39 -16.76
N GLN A 32 -22.19 21.65 -16.44
CA GLN A 32 -21.81 22.86 -15.71
C GLN A 32 -22.05 24.12 -16.54
N LYS A 33 -21.88 24.03 -17.87
CA LYS A 33 -22.11 25.15 -18.81
C LYS A 33 -23.59 25.47 -19.01
N SER A 34 -24.51 24.53 -18.78
CA SER A 34 -25.97 24.74 -18.88
C SER A 34 -26.60 25.30 -17.59
N ASP A 35 -25.85 26.11 -16.82
CA ASP A 35 -26.26 26.72 -15.55
C ASP A 35 -26.69 25.74 -14.44
N SER A 36 -26.26 24.48 -14.54
CA SER A 36 -26.56 23.43 -13.54
C SER A 36 -25.50 23.31 -12.45
N ASP A 37 -24.81 24.40 -12.09
CA ASP A 37 -23.81 24.45 -11.02
C ASP A 37 -24.46 24.26 -9.63
N ASN A 38 -24.73 23.01 -9.27
CA ASN A 38 -25.37 22.61 -8.02
C ASN A 38 -24.46 21.71 -7.18
N ALA A 39 -24.88 21.41 -5.94
CA ALA A 39 -24.07 20.62 -5.01
C ALA A 39 -23.79 19.20 -5.53
N TRP A 40 -24.77 18.56 -6.18
CA TRP A 40 -24.66 17.22 -6.77
C TRP A 40 -23.60 17.20 -7.86
N LEU A 41 -23.69 18.06 -8.86
CA LEU A 41 -22.74 18.12 -9.98
C LEU A 41 -21.31 18.33 -9.49
N ASN A 42 -21.10 19.28 -8.57
CA ASN A 42 -19.78 19.53 -8.00
C ASN A 42 -19.26 18.32 -7.19
N ALA A 43 -20.13 17.61 -6.47
CA ALA A 43 -19.71 16.44 -5.73
C ALA A 43 -19.33 15.31 -6.68
N HIS A 44 -20.10 15.07 -7.73
CA HIS A 44 -19.82 14.04 -8.73
C HIS A 44 -18.59 14.38 -9.59
N LEU A 45 -18.38 15.64 -9.99
CA LEU A 45 -17.12 16.10 -10.59
C LEU A 45 -15.95 15.86 -9.65
N GLY A 46 -16.07 16.30 -8.39
CA GLY A 46 -15.03 16.15 -7.39
C GLY A 46 -14.69 14.69 -7.11
N THR A 47 -15.69 13.82 -6.98
CA THR A 47 -15.51 12.38 -6.85
C THR A 47 -14.90 11.78 -8.13
N THR A 48 -15.25 12.26 -9.33
CA THR A 48 -14.67 11.76 -10.58
C THR A 48 -13.19 12.15 -10.70
N TYR A 49 -12.83 13.39 -10.36
CA TYR A 49 -11.42 13.78 -10.24
C TYR A 49 -10.70 13.04 -9.13
N TYR A 50 -11.37 12.67 -8.04
CA TYR A 50 -10.84 11.78 -7.01
C TYR A 50 -10.55 10.38 -7.59
N GLN A 51 -11.44 9.83 -8.43
CA GLN A 51 -11.20 8.56 -9.13
C GLN A 51 -10.04 8.65 -10.12
N LEU A 52 -9.75 9.86 -10.63
CA LEU A 52 -8.55 10.20 -11.41
C LEU A 52 -7.39 10.74 -10.56
N MET A 53 -7.49 10.69 -9.23
CA MET A 53 -6.51 11.17 -8.24
C MET A 53 -5.99 12.59 -8.41
N ASP A 54 -6.68 13.41 -9.19
CA ASP A 54 -6.44 14.84 -9.20
C ASP A 54 -7.03 15.41 -7.90
N TYR A 55 -6.35 15.16 -6.77
CA TYR A 55 -6.84 15.54 -5.44
C TYR A 55 -7.01 17.04 -5.31
N ALA A 56 -6.24 17.82 -6.07
CA ALA A 56 -6.39 19.27 -6.11
C ALA A 56 -7.73 19.67 -6.74
N LYS A 57 -8.10 19.08 -7.90
CA LYS A 57 -9.42 19.32 -8.49
C LYS A 57 -10.54 18.65 -7.70
N ALA A 58 -10.33 17.44 -7.18
CA ALA A 58 -11.28 16.77 -6.31
C ALA A 58 -11.63 17.63 -5.10
N GLU A 59 -10.62 18.12 -4.37
CA GLU A 59 -10.77 19.05 -3.25
C GLU A 59 -11.52 20.31 -3.68
N LYS A 60 -11.13 20.93 -4.81
CA LYS A 60 -11.77 22.15 -5.33
C LYS A 60 -13.27 21.95 -5.56
N TYR A 61 -13.66 20.89 -6.26
CA TYR A 61 -15.06 20.63 -6.60
C TYR A 61 -15.86 20.11 -5.40
N LEU A 62 -15.30 19.23 -4.56
CA LEU A 62 -15.96 18.78 -3.33
C LEU A 62 -16.17 19.93 -2.33
N LYS A 63 -15.22 20.87 -2.21
CA LYS A 63 -15.42 22.10 -1.43
C LYS A 63 -16.55 22.97 -1.97
N LYS A 64 -16.66 23.11 -3.30
CA LYS A 64 -17.80 23.79 -3.91
C LYS A 64 -19.12 23.09 -3.57
N ALA A 65 -19.14 21.76 -3.62
CA ALA A 65 -20.33 20.96 -3.31
C ALA A 65 -20.82 21.20 -1.88
N VAL A 66 -19.94 21.05 -0.89
CA VAL A 66 -20.31 21.23 0.53
C VAL A 66 -20.60 22.69 0.88
N LYS A 67 -20.01 23.66 0.15
CA LYS A 67 -20.37 25.08 0.30
C LYS A 67 -21.79 25.36 -0.20
N LYS A 68 -22.22 24.69 -1.28
CA LYS A 68 -23.59 24.81 -1.81
C LYS A 68 -24.62 24.05 -0.96
N ASN A 69 -24.22 22.94 -0.35
CA ASN A 69 -25.05 22.17 0.56
C ASN A 69 -24.22 21.61 1.73
N ASP A 70 -24.25 22.28 2.88
CA ASP A 70 -23.51 21.91 4.11
C ASP A 70 -24.03 20.61 4.76
N ASN A 71 -25.18 20.10 4.31
CA ASN A 71 -25.75 18.83 4.75
C ASN A 71 -25.48 17.69 3.75
N TYR A 72 -24.64 17.91 2.72
CA TYR A 72 -24.31 16.87 1.76
C TYR A 72 -23.24 15.92 2.31
N LEU A 73 -23.67 15.03 3.21
CA LEU A 73 -22.80 14.11 3.96
C LEU A 73 -21.90 13.25 3.06
N TRP A 74 -22.42 12.79 1.93
CA TRP A 74 -21.64 12.03 0.95
C TRP A 74 -20.45 12.83 0.40
N ALA A 75 -20.66 14.12 0.06
CA ALA A 75 -19.57 14.99 -0.39
C ALA A 75 -18.53 15.25 0.72
N TYR A 76 -18.96 15.33 1.99
CA TYR A 76 -18.03 15.38 3.12
C TYR A 76 -17.21 14.11 3.29
N ALA A 77 -17.82 12.93 3.09
CA ALA A 77 -17.11 11.66 3.15
C ALA A 77 -16.02 11.58 2.08
N HIS A 78 -16.34 11.94 0.83
CA HIS A 78 -15.36 11.99 -0.26
C HIS A 78 -14.30 13.09 -0.07
N LEU A 79 -14.66 14.21 0.55
CA LEU A 79 -13.69 15.26 0.88
C LEU A 79 -12.73 14.80 1.98
N GLY A 80 -13.25 14.09 2.99
CA GLY A 80 -12.43 13.46 4.03
C GLY A 80 -11.43 12.46 3.43
N GLU A 81 -11.90 11.63 2.51
CA GLU A 81 -11.05 10.67 1.83
C GLU A 81 -10.01 11.34 0.93
N THR A 82 -10.41 12.37 0.18
CA THR A 82 -9.48 13.17 -0.64
C THR A 82 -8.33 13.71 0.21
N TYR A 83 -8.62 14.24 1.41
CA TYR A 83 -7.59 14.68 2.35
C TYR A 83 -6.76 13.54 2.95
N ARG A 84 -7.37 12.39 3.23
CA ARG A 84 -6.65 11.20 3.72
C ARG A 84 -5.64 10.72 2.69
N LEU A 85 -6.03 10.62 1.43
CA LEU A 85 -5.15 10.24 0.32
C LEU A 85 -4.08 11.28 0.06
N ARG A 86 -4.41 12.57 0.17
CA ARG A 86 -3.41 13.64 0.16
C ARG A 86 -2.40 13.46 1.30
N ALA A 87 -2.83 13.10 2.51
CA ALA A 87 -1.92 12.83 3.61
C ALA A 87 -1.01 11.61 3.39
N ILE A 88 -1.50 10.59 2.68
CA ILE A 88 -0.70 9.41 2.33
C ILE A 88 0.43 9.79 1.37
N THR A 89 0.11 10.61 0.37
CA THR A 89 1.05 11.07 -0.66
C THR A 89 1.92 12.24 -0.22
N GLU A 90 1.57 12.93 0.86
CA GLU A 90 2.33 14.05 1.40
C GLU A 90 3.56 13.59 2.18
N ASN A 91 4.70 14.17 1.82
CA ASN A 91 6.01 13.88 2.40
C ASN A 91 6.40 14.84 3.51
N ASP A 92 5.86 16.07 3.49
CA ASP A 92 6.08 17.04 4.55
C ASP A 92 5.24 16.70 5.79
N LYS A 93 5.89 16.55 6.95
CA LYS A 93 5.21 16.13 8.20
C LYS A 93 4.10 17.10 8.60
N GLU A 94 4.33 18.41 8.43
CA GLU A 94 3.36 19.43 8.82
C GLU A 94 2.15 19.44 7.88
N GLN A 95 2.39 19.41 6.57
CA GLN A 95 1.34 19.36 5.56
C GLN A 95 0.56 18.03 5.62
N LYS A 96 1.24 16.94 5.95
CA LYS A 96 0.61 15.64 6.21
C LYS A 96 -0.30 15.72 7.42
N ASN A 97 0.16 16.28 8.53
CA ASN A 97 -0.66 16.46 9.72
C ASN A 97 -1.89 17.35 9.45
N LYS A 98 -1.72 18.47 8.73
CA LYS A 98 -2.84 19.34 8.30
C LYS A 98 -3.87 18.58 7.45
N SER A 99 -3.39 17.71 6.56
CA SER A 99 -4.26 16.89 5.71
C SER A 99 -4.99 15.83 6.53
N ILE A 100 -4.33 15.20 7.50
CA ILE A 100 -4.97 14.26 8.45
C ILE A 100 -6.05 14.96 9.28
N ASP A 101 -5.76 16.14 9.84
CA ASP A 101 -6.75 16.87 10.64
C ASP A 101 -7.95 17.32 9.79
N SER A 102 -7.70 17.71 8.53
CA SER A 102 -8.76 18.02 7.56
C SER A 102 -9.60 16.79 7.21
N ALA A 103 -8.96 15.64 6.98
CA ALA A 103 -9.64 14.37 6.73
C ALA A 103 -10.57 14.00 7.90
N ILE A 104 -10.05 14.02 9.13
CA ILE A 104 -10.82 13.73 10.35
C ILE A 104 -12.02 14.67 10.47
N LYS A 105 -11.82 15.98 10.25
CA LYS A 105 -12.90 16.98 10.31
C LYS A 105 -14.02 16.65 9.34
N HIS A 106 -13.68 16.37 8.08
CA HIS A 106 -14.68 16.12 7.03
C HIS A 106 -15.37 14.76 7.20
N PHE A 107 -14.66 13.70 7.58
CA PHE A 107 -15.30 12.43 7.95
C PHE A 107 -16.23 12.59 9.14
N LYS A 108 -15.84 13.30 10.20
CA LYS A 108 -16.73 13.54 11.36
C LYS A 108 -17.99 14.31 10.96
N LYS A 109 -17.87 15.27 10.03
CA LYS A 109 -19.04 15.98 9.47
C LYS A 109 -19.93 15.05 8.65
N ALA A 110 -19.36 14.16 7.84
CA ALA A 110 -20.10 13.13 7.12
C ALA A 110 -20.87 12.18 8.06
N LEU A 111 -20.32 11.93 9.25
CA LEU A 111 -20.90 11.06 10.28
C LEU A 111 -21.80 11.79 11.30
N ALA A 112 -21.98 13.12 11.16
CA ALA A 112 -22.63 13.94 12.19
C ALA A 112 -24.14 13.65 12.37
N HIS A 113 -24.82 13.17 11.32
CA HIS A 113 -26.19 12.67 11.41
C HIS A 113 -26.13 11.14 11.46
N LYS A 114 -26.44 10.57 12.63
CA LYS A 114 -26.57 9.12 12.87
C LYS A 114 -27.63 8.50 11.95
N ALA A 115 -27.31 8.27 10.67
CA ALA A 115 -28.14 7.50 9.76
C ALA A 115 -27.68 6.04 9.83
N PRO A 116 -28.31 5.15 10.62
CA PRO A 116 -27.69 3.90 11.06
C PRO A 116 -27.71 2.76 10.03
N GLU A 117 -28.23 2.94 8.81
CA GLU A 117 -28.66 1.80 7.99
C GLU A 117 -28.02 1.71 6.60
N ASN A 118 -27.10 2.61 6.22
CA ASN A 118 -26.51 2.61 4.87
C ASN A 118 -25.03 2.19 4.85
N SER A 119 -24.67 1.32 3.90
CA SER A 119 -23.30 0.83 3.65
C SER A 119 -22.24 1.95 3.50
N ASN A 120 -22.62 3.10 2.93
CA ASN A 120 -21.73 4.27 2.79
C ASN A 120 -21.23 4.82 4.14
N TYR A 121 -21.96 4.60 5.24
CA TYR A 121 -21.56 4.99 6.59
C TYR A 121 -20.49 4.05 7.16
N GLY A 122 -20.61 2.74 6.91
CA GLY A 122 -19.58 1.76 7.24
C GLY A 122 -18.25 2.06 6.54
N TRP A 123 -18.30 2.46 5.26
CA TRP A 123 -17.14 2.94 4.52
C TRP A 123 -16.48 4.17 5.18
N ALA A 124 -17.24 5.23 5.45
CA ALA A 124 -16.71 6.44 6.07
C ALA A 124 -16.14 6.20 7.47
N LEU A 125 -16.74 5.30 8.26
CA LEU A 125 -16.20 4.88 9.55
C LEU A 125 -14.85 4.17 9.41
N ALA A 126 -14.74 3.21 8.50
CA ALA A 126 -13.50 2.47 8.31
C ALA A 126 -12.36 3.39 7.85
N HIS A 127 -12.65 4.29 6.90
CA HIS A 127 -11.69 5.25 6.39
C HIS A 127 -11.31 6.33 7.42
N LEU A 128 -12.24 6.73 8.30
CA LEU A 128 -11.90 7.55 9.46
C LEU A 128 -10.98 6.82 10.44
N GLY A 129 -11.26 5.54 10.73
CA GLY A 129 -10.38 4.71 11.55
C GLY A 129 -8.97 4.56 10.94
N ALA A 130 -8.89 4.35 9.63
CA ALA A 130 -7.64 4.34 8.89
C ALA A 130 -6.91 5.70 8.90
N THR A 131 -7.66 6.81 8.95
CA THR A 131 -7.09 8.17 9.11
C THR A 131 -6.45 8.34 10.48
N TYR A 132 -7.08 7.84 11.54
CA TYR A 132 -6.47 7.82 12.88
C TYR A 132 -5.23 6.90 12.94
N ARG A 133 -5.24 5.77 12.21
CA ARG A 133 -4.03 4.95 12.02
C ARG A 133 -2.89 5.74 11.36
N LEU A 134 -3.17 6.57 10.36
CA LEU A 134 -2.15 7.46 9.77
C LEU A 134 -1.61 8.48 10.78
N LYS A 135 -2.46 8.94 11.70
CA LYS A 135 -2.05 9.83 12.78
C LYS A 135 -1.06 9.15 13.74
N ILE A 136 -1.28 7.87 14.06
CA ILE A 136 -0.33 7.07 14.84
C ILE A 136 1.06 7.03 14.17
N THR A 137 1.09 6.89 12.84
CA THR A 137 2.35 6.75 12.09
C THR A 137 2.99 8.08 11.68
N LEU A 138 2.46 9.24 12.14
CA LEU A 138 3.07 10.54 11.89
C LEU A 138 4.46 10.68 12.51
N ASP A 139 4.64 10.10 13.70
CA ASP A 139 5.93 10.08 14.39
C ASP A 139 6.55 8.69 14.35
N LYS A 140 6.98 8.29 13.14
CA LYS A 140 7.60 6.98 12.91
C LYS A 140 8.82 6.74 13.81
N ILE A 141 9.56 7.79 14.16
CA ILE A 141 10.76 7.68 15.01
C ILE A 141 10.34 7.25 16.42
N LYS A 142 9.36 7.94 16.99
CA LYS A 142 8.80 7.62 18.30
C LYS A 142 8.22 6.20 18.35
N LEU A 143 7.48 5.81 17.32
CA LEU A 143 6.93 4.46 17.21
C LEU A 143 8.01 3.38 17.12
N ILE A 144 9.05 3.57 16.28
CA ILE A 144 10.05 2.54 15.99
C ILE A 144 11.14 2.46 17.05
N LYS A 145 11.62 3.60 17.56
CA LYS A 145 12.74 3.64 18.52
C LYS A 145 12.30 3.56 19.96
N GLU A 146 11.20 4.21 20.31
CA GLU A 146 10.74 4.34 21.70
C GLU A 146 9.59 3.37 22.01
N ASN A 147 9.07 2.69 20.98
CA ASN A 147 7.89 1.84 21.07
C ASN A 147 6.67 2.56 21.67
N GLU A 148 6.61 3.87 21.51
CA GLU A 148 5.55 4.71 22.03
C GLU A 148 4.48 4.94 20.96
N ILE A 149 3.25 4.50 21.25
CA ILE A 149 2.08 4.68 20.40
C ILE A 149 1.19 5.80 20.93
N ASP A 150 0.66 6.64 20.04
CA ASP A 150 -0.38 7.61 20.39
C ASP A 150 -1.67 6.86 20.79
N GLN A 151 -1.88 6.75 22.10
CA GLN A 151 -2.99 6.01 22.69
C GLN A 151 -4.36 6.57 22.32
N GLU A 152 -4.47 7.90 22.16
CA GLU A 152 -5.74 8.51 21.78
C GLU A 152 -6.07 8.17 20.32
N SER A 153 -5.09 8.33 19.41
CA SER A 153 -5.29 7.94 18.01
C SER A 153 -5.54 6.44 17.85
N LYS A 154 -4.86 5.58 18.61
CA LYS A 154 -5.13 4.12 18.67
C LYS A 154 -6.57 3.85 19.08
N LYS A 155 -7.02 4.43 20.20
CA LYS A 155 -8.38 4.26 20.73
C LYS A 155 -9.44 4.69 19.70
N GLN A 156 -9.23 5.84 19.06
CA GLN A 156 -10.15 6.32 18.02
C GLN A 156 -10.15 5.41 16.79
N ALA A 157 -8.97 4.99 16.32
CA ALA A 157 -8.85 4.08 15.18
C ALA A 157 -9.64 2.78 15.41
N LEU A 158 -9.41 2.12 16.55
CA LEU A 158 -10.12 0.89 16.92
C LEU A 158 -11.63 1.11 17.07
N ASN A 159 -12.07 2.18 17.73
CA ASN A 159 -13.49 2.49 17.90
C ASN A 159 -14.23 2.66 16.56
N TYR A 160 -13.65 3.38 15.60
CA TYR A 160 -14.28 3.58 14.30
C TYR A 160 -14.23 2.33 13.42
N LEU A 161 -13.13 1.56 13.46
CA LEU A 161 -13.02 0.29 12.73
C LEU A 161 -13.98 -0.77 13.29
N ASN A 162 -14.14 -0.86 14.61
CA ASN A 162 -15.12 -1.75 15.25
C ASN A 162 -16.53 -1.44 14.76
N LYS A 163 -16.93 -0.16 14.75
CA LYS A 163 -18.24 0.24 14.25
C LYS A 163 -18.43 -0.05 12.76
N ALA A 164 -17.38 0.11 11.96
CA ALA A 164 -17.45 -0.23 10.54
C ALA A 164 -17.68 -1.73 10.33
N ILE A 165 -16.98 -2.56 11.10
CA ILE A 165 -17.10 -4.03 11.09
C ILE A 165 -18.46 -4.48 11.63
N GLU A 166 -18.98 -3.85 12.69
CA GLU A 166 -20.33 -4.12 13.21
C GLU A 166 -21.41 -3.89 12.16
N LEU A 167 -21.26 -2.85 11.32
CA LEU A 167 -22.21 -2.53 10.26
C LEU A 167 -22.02 -3.39 9.01
N ILE A 168 -20.77 -3.69 8.65
CA ILE A 168 -20.42 -4.47 7.47
C ILE A 168 -19.39 -5.53 7.88
N PRO A 169 -19.82 -6.67 8.45
CA PRO A 169 -18.90 -7.72 8.90
C PRO A 169 -18.07 -8.31 7.75
N THR A 170 -18.56 -8.23 6.51
CA THR A 170 -17.87 -8.67 5.29
C THR A 170 -16.90 -7.64 4.71
N TYR A 171 -16.67 -6.50 5.38
CA TYR A 171 -15.73 -5.48 4.94
C TYR A 171 -14.29 -5.90 5.25
N ALA A 172 -13.71 -6.80 4.44
CA ALA A 172 -12.37 -7.37 4.63
C ALA A 172 -11.28 -6.31 4.91
N TRP A 173 -11.28 -5.19 4.17
CA TRP A 173 -10.30 -4.12 4.38
C TRP A 173 -10.40 -3.45 5.76
N ALA A 174 -11.60 -3.35 6.36
CA ALA A 174 -11.75 -2.82 7.72
C ALA A 174 -11.11 -3.74 8.76
N TRP A 175 -11.24 -5.07 8.60
CA TRP A 175 -10.52 -6.06 9.40
C TRP A 175 -9.00 -5.93 9.25
N GLY A 176 -8.49 -5.85 8.02
CA GLY A 176 -7.06 -5.65 7.78
C GLY A 176 -6.52 -4.32 8.31
N MET A 177 -7.32 -3.24 8.26
CA MET A 177 -6.98 -1.96 8.88
C MET A 177 -6.90 -2.09 10.40
N ARG A 178 -7.84 -2.80 11.03
CA ARG A 178 -7.85 -3.00 12.50
C ARG A 178 -6.69 -3.87 12.94
N SER A 179 -6.40 -4.94 12.20
CA SER A 179 -5.18 -5.74 12.41
C SER A 179 -3.92 -4.89 12.36
N THR A 180 -3.83 -3.96 11.41
CA THR A 180 -2.67 -3.08 11.31
C THR A 180 -2.54 -2.17 12.54
N VAL A 181 -3.65 -1.69 13.12
CA VAL A 181 -3.63 -0.91 14.36
C VAL A 181 -3.15 -1.75 15.54
N HIS A 182 -3.66 -2.98 15.68
CA HIS A 182 -3.22 -3.92 16.71
C HIS A 182 -1.73 -4.24 16.57
N ARG A 183 -1.23 -4.47 15.36
CA ARG A 183 0.20 -4.69 15.09
C ARG A 183 1.08 -3.49 15.48
N LEU A 184 0.65 -2.27 15.15
CA LEU A 184 1.35 -1.05 15.58
C LEU A 184 1.39 -0.93 17.11
N ALA A 185 0.38 -1.47 17.79
CA ALA A 185 0.30 -1.51 19.25
C ALA A 185 0.95 -2.76 19.89
N GLN A 186 1.56 -3.65 19.10
CA GLN A 186 2.10 -4.95 19.52
C GLN A 186 1.07 -5.92 20.14
N GLU A 187 -0.19 -5.77 19.75
CA GLU A 187 -1.33 -6.64 20.07
C GLU A 187 -1.43 -7.73 18.99
N TYR A 188 -0.46 -8.63 18.98
CA TYR A 188 -0.28 -9.56 17.86
C TYR A 188 -1.33 -10.66 17.78
N GLU A 189 -1.95 -11.04 18.90
CA GLU A 189 -3.02 -12.05 18.92
C GLU A 189 -4.28 -11.51 18.26
N GLU A 190 -4.67 -10.28 18.61
CA GLU A 190 -5.78 -9.56 18.02
C GLU A 190 -5.53 -9.27 16.53
N SER A 191 -4.30 -8.86 16.20
CA SER A 191 -3.87 -8.67 14.81
C SER A 191 -3.99 -9.96 13.98
N LEU A 192 -3.55 -11.08 14.53
CA LEU A 192 -3.61 -12.38 13.88
C LEU A 192 -5.06 -12.85 13.68
N TRP A 193 -5.92 -12.66 14.68
CA TRP A 193 -7.34 -12.97 14.56
C TRP A 193 -8.00 -12.20 13.41
N ASP A 194 -7.77 -10.88 13.36
CA ASP A 194 -8.33 -10.00 12.33
C ASP A 194 -7.84 -10.38 10.92
N LEU A 195 -6.57 -10.74 10.75
CA LEU A 195 -6.05 -11.21 9.45
C LEU A 195 -6.63 -12.57 9.07
N GLY A 196 -6.89 -13.45 10.06
CA GLY A 196 -7.58 -14.71 9.85
C GLY A 196 -8.97 -14.50 9.26
N VAL A 197 -9.74 -13.57 9.83
CA VAL A 197 -11.07 -13.18 9.34
C VAL A 197 -10.98 -12.55 7.95
N GLU A 198 -10.05 -11.60 7.74
CA GLU A 198 -9.82 -10.97 6.43
C GLU A 198 -9.54 -12.01 5.34
N THR A 199 -8.70 -13.01 5.63
CA THR A 199 -8.35 -14.08 4.67
C THR A 199 -9.52 -14.98 4.32
N GLN A 200 -10.44 -15.23 5.24
CA GLN A 200 -11.66 -16.01 4.95
C GLN A 200 -12.64 -15.22 4.10
N ILE A 201 -12.73 -13.90 4.28
CA ILE A 201 -13.68 -13.04 3.55
C ILE A 201 -13.17 -12.68 2.14
N SER A 202 -11.85 -12.55 1.96
CA SER A 202 -11.24 -11.99 0.74
C SER A 202 -11.53 -12.79 -0.55
N PRO A 203 -11.50 -14.14 -0.57
CA PRO A 203 -11.77 -14.94 -1.76
C PRO A 203 -13.22 -14.81 -2.28
N ASP A 204 -14.20 -14.64 -1.39
CA ASP A 204 -15.61 -14.56 -1.77
C ASP A 204 -15.99 -13.19 -2.37
N MET A 205 -15.19 -12.15 -2.12
CA MET A 205 -15.43 -10.77 -2.59
C MET A 205 -14.93 -10.49 -4.01
N GLU A 206 -14.17 -11.41 -4.64
CA GLU A 206 -13.77 -11.30 -6.04
C GLU A 206 -15.00 -11.42 -6.98
N THR A 207 -16.06 -12.13 -6.53
CA THR A 207 -17.29 -12.36 -7.30
C THR A 207 -18.33 -11.24 -7.22
N LEU A 208 -18.27 -10.35 -6.22
CA LEU A 208 -19.19 -9.21 -6.08
C LEU A 208 -18.72 -7.95 -6.84
N GLN A 209 -17.59 -8.04 -7.55
CA GLN A 209 -16.94 -6.96 -8.31
C GLN A 209 -17.75 -6.46 -9.52
N HIS A 210 -18.87 -7.11 -9.86
CA HIS A 210 -19.78 -6.68 -10.92
C HIS A 210 -21.08 -6.02 -10.41
N SER A 211 -21.20 -5.72 -9.11
CA SER A 211 -22.36 -5.02 -8.57
C SER A 211 -22.21 -3.50 -8.69
N PRO A 212 -23.24 -2.75 -9.18
CA PRO A 212 -23.20 -1.30 -9.35
C PRO A 212 -23.25 -0.49 -8.03
N SER A 213 -22.89 -1.12 -6.91
CA SER A 213 -22.79 -0.48 -5.60
C SER A 213 -21.63 0.53 -5.59
N PRO A 214 -21.79 1.73 -4.99
CA PRO A 214 -20.84 2.85 -5.11
C PRO A 214 -19.54 2.67 -4.30
N VAL A 215 -19.16 1.45 -3.92
CA VAL A 215 -17.91 1.17 -3.21
C VAL A 215 -17.04 0.19 -4.03
N PRO A 216 -16.40 0.64 -5.13
CA PRO A 216 -15.60 -0.22 -6.02
C PRO A 216 -14.26 -0.72 -5.42
N PHE A 217 -13.98 -0.51 -4.13
CA PHE A 217 -12.61 -0.59 -3.60
C PHE A 217 -12.47 -1.45 -2.34
N LEU A 218 -13.29 -2.48 -2.19
CA LEU A 218 -13.20 -3.44 -1.10
C LEU A 218 -12.23 -4.60 -1.39
N VAL A 219 -11.15 -4.32 -2.12
CA VAL A 219 -10.11 -5.32 -2.35
C VAL A 219 -9.16 -5.30 -1.16
N SER A 220 -9.26 -6.30 -0.27
CA SER A 220 -8.05 -6.68 0.45
C SER A 220 -7.18 -7.48 -0.50
N ARG A 221 -6.04 -6.91 -0.90
CA ARG A 221 -4.96 -7.67 -1.55
C ARG A 221 -4.05 -8.37 -0.53
N ARG A 222 -4.37 -8.27 0.77
CA ARG A 222 -3.61 -8.85 1.86
C ARG A 222 -4.05 -10.27 2.14
N VAL A 223 -3.78 -11.15 1.17
CA VAL A 223 -3.52 -12.57 1.52
C VAL A 223 -2.00 -12.75 1.50
N SER A 224 -1.33 -12.04 2.41
CA SER A 224 0.09 -12.23 2.61
C SER A 224 0.24 -13.36 3.64
N LEU A 225 0.19 -14.62 3.18
CA LEU A 225 0.50 -15.78 4.03
C LEU A 225 1.85 -15.63 4.76
N TYR A 226 2.74 -14.77 4.23
CA TYR A 226 3.94 -14.28 4.91
C TYR A 226 3.61 -13.63 6.26
N GLU A 227 2.67 -12.67 6.30
CA GLU A 227 2.28 -11.95 7.52
C GLU A 227 1.71 -12.91 8.59
N HIS A 228 0.87 -13.87 8.19
CA HIS A 228 0.37 -14.91 9.10
C HIS A 228 1.52 -15.78 9.64
N ALA A 229 2.40 -16.26 8.76
CA ALA A 229 3.55 -17.06 9.18
C ALA A 229 4.44 -16.31 10.18
N PHE A 230 4.64 -15.00 9.98
CA PHE A 230 5.40 -14.14 10.87
C PHE A 230 4.73 -13.91 12.22
N LEU A 231 3.45 -13.59 12.23
CA LEU A 231 2.73 -13.35 13.48
C LEU A 231 2.70 -14.61 14.32
N PHE A 232 2.40 -15.76 13.70
CA PHE A 232 2.50 -17.05 14.38
C PHE A 232 3.91 -17.28 14.92
N PHE A 233 4.95 -17.05 14.12
CA PHE A 233 6.32 -17.21 14.56
C PHE A 233 6.69 -16.26 15.70
N TYR A 234 6.29 -15.00 15.65
CA TYR A 234 6.55 -14.01 16.69
C TYR A 234 5.86 -14.39 18.01
N LEU A 235 4.62 -14.87 17.96
CA LEU A 235 3.89 -15.35 19.14
C LEU A 235 4.61 -16.52 19.82
N THR A 236 5.38 -17.34 19.09
CA THR A 236 6.24 -18.37 19.72
C THR A 236 7.25 -17.77 20.70
N LYS A 237 7.75 -16.55 20.45
CA LYS A 237 8.78 -15.91 21.28
C LYS A 237 8.22 -15.27 22.53
N ARG A 238 6.93 -14.98 22.55
CA ARG A 238 6.23 -14.41 23.69
C ARG A 238 5.58 -15.44 24.61
N GLN A 239 5.46 -16.68 24.16
CA GLN A 239 4.72 -17.70 24.89
C GLN A 239 5.61 -18.61 25.72
N ASP A 240 5.37 -18.62 27.03
CA ASP A 240 6.06 -19.49 27.99
C ASP A 240 5.47 -20.91 28.01
N ASN A 241 4.19 -21.06 27.65
CA ASN A 241 3.52 -22.36 27.60
C ASN A 241 3.99 -23.18 26.39
N SER A 242 4.67 -24.31 26.65
CA SER A 242 5.24 -25.19 25.63
C SER A 242 4.22 -25.69 24.61
N LYS A 243 2.97 -25.96 25.02
CA LYS A 243 1.93 -26.51 24.13
C LYS A 243 1.38 -25.46 23.17
N GLU A 244 1.16 -24.24 23.65
CA GLU A 244 0.70 -23.12 22.81
C GLU A 244 1.80 -22.63 21.89
N LYS A 245 3.03 -22.63 22.38
CA LYS A 245 4.23 -22.37 21.58
C LYS A 245 4.36 -23.36 20.42
N GLU A 246 4.19 -24.66 20.67
CA GLU A 246 4.20 -25.69 19.63
C GLU A 246 3.06 -25.48 18.62
N ARG A 247 1.86 -25.12 19.08
CA ARG A 247 0.73 -24.79 18.20
C ARG A 247 1.07 -23.63 17.26
N TYR A 248 1.69 -22.57 17.77
CA TYR A 248 2.13 -21.43 16.96
C TYR A 248 3.23 -21.80 15.97
N TYR A 249 4.20 -22.64 16.35
CA TYR A 249 5.19 -23.18 15.40
C TYR A 249 4.52 -23.98 14.28
N SER A 250 3.61 -24.89 14.62
CA SER A 250 2.88 -25.69 13.62
C SER A 250 2.06 -24.80 12.68
N ALA A 251 1.41 -23.75 13.20
CA ALA A 251 0.65 -22.81 12.40
C ALA A 251 1.54 -21.96 11.47
N ALA A 252 2.69 -21.48 11.97
CA ALA A 252 3.66 -20.74 11.16
C ALA A 252 4.20 -21.61 10.01
N ILE A 253 4.51 -22.89 10.30
CA ILE A 253 4.92 -23.88 9.31
C ILE A 253 3.82 -24.10 8.28
N ALA A 254 2.57 -24.32 8.71
CA ALA A 254 1.44 -24.58 7.83
C ALA A 254 1.18 -23.41 6.87
N CYS A 255 1.15 -22.18 7.37
CA CYS A 255 1.01 -20.97 6.54
C CYS A 255 2.14 -20.88 5.50
N THR A 256 3.37 -21.19 5.90
CA THR A 256 4.52 -21.14 4.99
C THR A 256 4.50 -22.27 3.95
N GLN A 257 4.07 -23.47 4.35
CA GLN A 257 3.89 -24.60 3.42
C GLN A 257 2.80 -24.29 2.41
N GLN A 258 1.66 -23.75 2.85
CA GLN A 258 0.58 -23.31 1.97
C GLN A 258 1.08 -22.25 0.98
N LEU A 259 1.87 -21.28 1.46
CA LEU A 259 2.51 -20.29 0.60
C LEU A 259 3.40 -20.95 -0.48
N LEU A 260 4.25 -21.91 -0.09
CA LEU A 260 5.16 -22.60 -1.00
C LEU A 260 4.44 -23.56 -1.97
N ILE A 261 3.28 -24.10 -1.58
CA ILE A 261 2.39 -24.86 -2.47
C ILE A 261 1.78 -23.93 -3.51
N LEU A 262 1.29 -22.76 -3.10
CA LEU A 262 0.71 -21.77 -4.01
C LEU A 262 1.77 -21.12 -4.92
N LYS A 263 3.01 -20.97 -4.44
CA LYS A 263 4.13 -20.37 -5.17
C LYS A 263 5.41 -21.20 -5.04
N PRO A 264 5.51 -22.32 -5.79
CA PRO A 264 6.72 -23.14 -5.81
C PRO A 264 7.92 -22.32 -6.29
N GLY A 265 8.99 -22.26 -5.50
CA GLY A 265 10.19 -21.47 -5.84
C GLY A 265 10.25 -20.07 -5.22
N ASP A 266 9.26 -19.67 -4.42
CA ASP A 266 9.35 -18.43 -3.65
C ASP A 266 10.50 -18.49 -2.62
N LEU A 267 11.51 -17.65 -2.82
CA LEU A 267 12.71 -17.59 -1.99
C LEU A 267 12.40 -17.05 -0.59
N ILE A 268 11.47 -16.11 -0.47
CA ILE A 268 11.10 -15.52 0.82
C ILE A 268 10.35 -16.58 1.65
N GLY A 269 9.38 -17.28 1.06
CA GLY A 269 8.70 -18.40 1.69
C GLY A 269 9.67 -19.52 2.11
N GLN A 270 10.67 -19.84 1.28
CA GLN A 270 11.69 -20.83 1.62
C GLN A 270 12.53 -20.39 2.81
N LEU A 271 12.94 -19.12 2.85
CA LEU A 271 13.71 -18.57 3.96
C LEU A 271 12.90 -18.54 5.25
N ILE A 272 11.63 -18.11 5.20
CA ILE A 272 10.70 -18.17 6.34
C ILE A 272 10.61 -19.59 6.87
N PHE A 273 10.34 -20.55 5.99
CA PHE A 273 10.18 -21.95 6.36
C PHE A 273 11.44 -22.47 7.06
N LYS A 274 12.61 -22.18 6.49
CA LYS A 274 13.90 -22.57 7.06
C LYS A 274 14.11 -21.95 8.43
N VAL A 275 13.87 -20.65 8.59
CA VAL A 275 14.04 -19.95 9.87
C VAL A 275 13.11 -20.54 10.93
N ILE A 276 11.85 -20.80 10.61
CA ILE A 276 10.90 -21.42 11.55
C ILE A 276 11.35 -22.85 11.92
N GLU A 277 11.71 -23.69 10.94
CA GLU A 277 12.22 -25.05 11.20
C GLU A 277 13.49 -25.04 12.05
N GLY A 278 14.44 -24.16 11.70
CA GLY A 278 15.72 -24.03 12.35
C GLY A 278 15.57 -23.61 13.80
N THR A 279 14.69 -22.65 14.09
CA THR A 279 14.44 -22.17 15.45
C THR A 279 13.63 -23.16 16.28
N GLN A 280 12.65 -23.86 15.72
CA GLN A 280 11.92 -24.93 16.41
C GLN A 280 12.85 -26.07 16.84
N LYS A 281 13.79 -26.47 15.98
CA LYS A 281 14.76 -27.54 16.28
C LYS A 281 15.82 -27.14 17.33
N LYS A 282 16.02 -25.84 17.57
CA LYS A 282 17.15 -25.28 18.35
C LYS A 282 16.83 -24.77 19.74
N GLU A 283 15.59 -24.88 20.19
CA GLU A 283 15.30 -24.86 21.64
C GLU A 283 15.93 -26.06 22.39
N LYS A 284 16.77 -26.86 21.68
CA LYS A 284 17.61 -27.93 22.20
C LYS A 284 19.13 -27.76 21.97
N ASP A 285 19.64 -26.85 21.09
CA ASP A 285 21.09 -26.56 20.89
C ASP A 285 21.35 -25.37 19.91
N GLN A 286 22.56 -24.81 19.89
CA GLN A 286 22.99 -23.63 19.09
C GLN A 286 22.73 -23.70 17.56
N LEU A 287 22.82 -22.55 16.88
CA LEU A 287 22.59 -22.45 15.46
C LEU A 287 23.65 -23.19 14.59
N ASN A 288 23.42 -24.48 14.25
CA ASN A 288 24.26 -25.28 13.34
C ASN A 288 24.70 -24.52 12.07
N ASP A 289 26.00 -24.57 11.75
CA ASP A 289 26.66 -23.98 10.58
C ASP A 289 25.99 -24.32 9.24
N LYS A 290 25.49 -25.56 9.07
CA LYS A 290 24.75 -25.97 7.87
C LYS A 290 23.47 -25.14 7.66
N PHE A 291 22.73 -24.87 8.73
CA PHE A 291 21.53 -24.04 8.65
C PHE A 291 21.89 -22.60 8.28
N ARG A 292 22.97 -22.07 8.87
CA ARG A 292 23.45 -20.71 8.56
C ARG A 292 23.86 -20.60 7.11
N GLU A 293 24.59 -21.59 6.59
CA GLU A 293 25.01 -21.60 5.20
C GLU A 293 23.82 -21.67 4.23
N GLU A 294 22.83 -22.53 4.51
CA GLU A 294 21.59 -22.60 3.72
C GLU A 294 20.84 -21.26 3.73
N CYS A 295 20.72 -20.61 4.88
CA CYS A 295 20.06 -19.30 4.99
C CYS A 295 20.88 -18.20 4.31
N LYS A 296 22.22 -18.21 4.40
CA LYS A 296 23.11 -17.27 3.69
C LYS A 296 22.89 -17.36 2.18
N ILE A 297 22.86 -18.57 1.64
CA ILE A 297 22.62 -18.80 0.20
C ILE A 297 21.24 -18.27 -0.21
N LEU A 298 20.20 -18.51 0.59
CA LEU A 298 18.85 -17.98 0.31
C LEU A 298 18.83 -16.45 0.38
N ILE A 299 19.43 -15.85 1.41
CA ILE A 299 19.52 -14.40 1.58
C ILE A 299 20.27 -13.78 0.40
N GLN A 300 21.39 -14.35 -0.04
CA GLN A 300 22.12 -13.84 -1.22
C GLN A 300 21.27 -13.87 -2.49
N LYS A 301 20.50 -14.94 -2.71
CA LYS A 301 19.56 -15.03 -3.85
C LYS A 301 18.43 -14.01 -3.74
N ILE A 302 17.90 -13.80 -2.53
CA ILE A 302 16.87 -12.80 -2.26
C ILE A 302 17.45 -11.40 -2.49
N ASP A 303 18.59 -11.06 -1.88
CA ASP A 303 19.26 -9.78 -2.01
C ASP A 303 19.58 -9.48 -3.48
N ALA A 304 20.08 -10.45 -4.26
CA ALA A 304 20.34 -10.24 -5.69
C ALA A 304 19.06 -9.90 -6.47
N LYS A 305 17.97 -10.64 -6.24
CA LYS A 305 16.70 -10.40 -6.93
C LYS A 305 16.02 -9.10 -6.46
N LEU A 306 16.07 -8.85 -5.15
CA LEU A 306 15.52 -7.67 -4.50
C LEU A 306 16.30 -6.42 -4.90
N ALA A 307 17.62 -6.51 -5.07
CA ALA A 307 18.48 -5.40 -5.43
C ALA A 307 18.12 -4.82 -6.79
N GLU A 308 17.98 -5.67 -7.81
CA GLU A 308 17.61 -5.23 -9.16
C GLU A 308 16.23 -4.58 -9.18
N ILE A 309 15.25 -5.19 -8.50
CA ILE A 309 13.91 -4.63 -8.37
C ILE A 309 13.94 -3.29 -7.61
N CYS A 310 14.64 -3.21 -6.48
CA CYS A 310 14.77 -1.99 -5.69
C CYS A 310 15.44 -0.89 -6.49
N LYS A 311 16.50 -1.17 -7.25
CA LYS A 311 17.16 -0.19 -8.11
C LYS A 311 16.18 0.41 -9.12
N ALA A 312 15.45 -0.44 -9.83
CA ALA A 312 14.44 0.01 -10.80
C ALA A 312 13.37 0.88 -10.12
N VAL A 313 12.75 0.37 -9.04
CA VAL A 313 11.73 1.09 -8.26
C VAL A 313 12.25 2.45 -7.78
N LEU A 314 13.43 2.50 -7.18
CA LEU A 314 13.99 3.74 -6.63
C LEU A 314 14.35 4.75 -7.73
N ARG A 315 14.87 4.31 -8.88
CA ARG A 315 15.14 5.19 -10.04
C ARG A 315 13.86 5.82 -10.55
N TYR A 316 12.79 5.04 -10.72
CA TYR A 316 11.48 5.58 -11.11
C TYR A 316 10.85 6.46 -10.02
N MET A 317 11.05 6.15 -8.73
CA MET A 317 10.62 7.03 -7.63
C MET A 317 11.36 8.37 -7.62
N ILE A 318 12.66 8.40 -7.99
CA ILE A 318 13.42 9.65 -8.14
C ILE A 318 12.88 10.47 -9.31
N LYS A 319 12.58 9.83 -10.45
CA LYS A 319 11.98 10.49 -11.63
C LYS A 319 10.59 11.05 -11.31
N ALA A 320 9.75 10.26 -10.63
CA ALA A 320 8.40 10.67 -10.22
C ALA A 320 8.41 11.75 -9.14
N GLU A 321 9.39 11.70 -8.22
CA GLU A 321 9.52 12.66 -7.13
C GLU A 321 11.00 12.93 -6.80
N PRO A 322 11.58 14.04 -7.29
CA PRO A 322 13.00 14.36 -7.09
C PRO A 322 13.44 14.43 -5.61
N LYS A 323 12.51 14.70 -4.68
CA LYS A 323 12.78 14.70 -3.23
C LYS A 323 13.20 13.32 -2.70
N THR A 324 12.82 12.22 -3.36
CA THR A 324 13.24 10.86 -3.01
C THR A 324 14.76 10.74 -3.02
N LYS A 325 15.45 11.43 -3.96
CA LYS A 325 16.91 11.45 -4.05
C LYS A 325 17.55 11.99 -2.77
N ASN A 326 16.94 13.00 -2.13
CA ASN A 326 17.45 13.56 -0.89
C ASN A 326 17.25 12.62 0.30
N LYS A 327 16.15 11.87 0.34
CA LYS A 327 15.93 10.82 1.36
C LYS A 327 16.99 9.71 1.25
N LEU A 328 17.28 9.29 0.03
CA LEU A 328 18.32 8.28 -0.24
C LEU A 328 19.72 8.75 0.09
N LYS A 329 20.06 10.02 -0.18
CA LYS A 329 21.35 10.60 0.23
C LYS A 329 21.55 10.56 1.75
N LYS A 330 20.52 10.94 2.52
CA LYS A 330 20.55 10.84 3.99
C LYS A 330 20.73 9.40 4.46
N LEU A 331 20.04 8.46 3.80
CA LEU A 331 20.19 7.04 4.10
C LEU A 331 21.61 6.51 3.77
N ALA A 332 22.25 7.06 2.74
CA ALA A 332 23.59 6.68 2.30
C ALA A 332 24.73 7.29 3.13
N GLU A 333 24.44 8.13 4.12
CA GLU A 333 25.46 8.75 4.98
C GLU A 333 26.27 7.65 5.73
N PRO A 334 27.59 7.82 5.91
CA PRO A 334 28.43 6.79 6.54
C PRO A 334 27.99 6.41 7.96
N GLU A 335 27.51 7.37 8.74
CA GLU A 335 26.95 7.17 10.08
C GLU A 335 25.75 6.22 10.09
N VAL A 336 25.11 6.09 8.93
CA VAL A 336 23.90 5.34 8.68
C VAL A 336 24.33 4.01 8.03
N MET A 337 24.91 3.99 6.82
CA MET A 337 25.13 2.75 6.08
C MET A 337 26.55 2.15 6.12
N SER A 338 27.44 2.58 7.03
CA SER A 338 28.80 2.05 7.09
C SER A 338 28.82 0.51 7.22
N GLY A 339 29.45 -0.16 6.24
CA GLY A 339 29.59 -1.61 6.20
C GLY A 339 28.31 -2.39 5.84
N HIS A 340 27.18 -1.70 5.58
CA HIS A 340 25.92 -2.36 5.26
C HIS A 340 25.83 -2.70 3.77
N LYS A 341 25.39 -3.91 3.42
CA LYS A 341 25.29 -4.38 2.02
C LYS A 341 24.35 -3.57 1.12
N LEU A 342 23.36 -2.88 1.68
CA LEU A 342 22.50 -1.94 0.91
C LEU A 342 23.24 -0.70 0.41
N LYS A 343 24.42 -0.39 0.95
CA LYS A 343 25.18 0.83 0.59
C LYS A 343 25.51 0.86 -0.90
N GLU A 344 25.98 -0.25 -1.46
CA GLU A 344 26.31 -0.38 -2.88
C GLU A 344 25.08 -0.17 -3.78
N LEU A 345 23.94 -0.74 -3.38
CA LEU A 345 22.67 -0.56 -4.08
C LEU A 345 22.25 0.91 -4.14
N ILE A 346 22.30 1.61 -2.99
CA ILE A 346 21.88 3.01 -2.94
C ILE A 346 22.84 3.91 -3.70
N ASP A 347 24.15 3.66 -3.58
CA ASP A 347 25.16 4.43 -4.31
C ASP A 347 24.99 4.24 -5.82
N ASP A 348 24.72 3.03 -6.30
CA ASP A 348 24.38 2.78 -7.70
C ASP A 348 23.15 3.58 -8.15
N VAL A 349 22.06 3.58 -7.38
CA VAL A 349 20.85 4.36 -7.70
C VAL A 349 21.11 5.87 -7.73
N LEU A 350 21.96 6.37 -6.82
CA LEU A 350 22.28 7.80 -6.74
C LEU A 350 23.19 8.26 -7.88
N ASN A 351 24.09 7.38 -8.35
CA ASN A 351 25.07 7.64 -9.39
C ASN A 351 24.53 7.38 -10.81
N ASN A 352 23.64 6.39 -10.97
CA ASN A 352 23.04 5.98 -12.24
C ASN A 352 21.52 6.21 -12.23
N SER A 353 21.06 7.34 -12.77
CA SER A 353 19.64 7.71 -12.75
C SER A 353 18.78 7.14 -13.89
N GLU A 354 19.39 6.43 -14.85
CA GLU A 354 18.66 5.80 -15.96
C GLU A 354 18.26 4.36 -15.59
N PRO A 355 16.97 3.97 -15.67
CA PRO A 355 16.54 2.61 -15.41
C PRO A 355 17.02 1.69 -16.53
N ASN A 356 17.82 0.68 -16.21
CA ASN A 356 18.04 -0.44 -17.12
C ASN A 356 16.78 -1.31 -17.05
N ASN A 357 16.16 -1.58 -18.19
CA ASN A 357 14.93 -2.36 -18.27
C ASN A 357 15.20 -3.81 -17.81
N PRO A 358 14.64 -4.30 -16.69
CA PRO A 358 14.93 -5.63 -16.19
C PRO A 358 13.90 -6.62 -16.77
N GLU A 359 13.79 -6.74 -18.09
CA GLU A 359 13.04 -7.84 -18.69
C GLU A 359 13.94 -9.08 -18.80
N PRO A 360 13.52 -10.26 -18.31
CA PRO A 360 14.18 -11.51 -18.67
C PRO A 360 13.80 -11.86 -20.11
N ASN A 361 14.81 -11.96 -20.97
CA ASN A 361 14.73 -12.39 -22.38
C ASN A 361 13.58 -13.35 -22.66
N ASN A 362 12.59 -12.91 -23.43
CA ASN A 362 11.65 -13.79 -24.12
C ASN A 362 11.60 -13.38 -25.61
N PRO A 363 11.73 -14.33 -26.55
CA PRO A 363 11.91 -13.98 -27.96
C PRO A 363 10.57 -13.69 -28.66
N GLU A 364 10.60 -12.62 -29.47
CA GLU A 364 9.81 -12.34 -30.69
C GLU A 364 8.35 -11.82 -30.60
N PRO A 365 7.78 -11.22 -31.70
CA PRO A 365 8.41 -10.64 -32.90
C PRO A 365 7.99 -9.17 -33.20
N ASN A 366 8.89 -8.48 -33.91
CA ASN A 366 8.71 -7.29 -34.75
C ASN A 366 7.34 -6.58 -34.78
N ASN A 367 7.32 -5.32 -34.34
CA ASN A 367 6.53 -4.28 -34.99
C ASN A 367 7.26 -2.92 -34.84
N PRO A 368 7.19 -2.02 -35.86
CA PRO A 368 8.15 -0.95 -36.05
C PRO A 368 7.94 0.20 -35.07
N GLU A 369 9.03 0.66 -34.45
CA GLU A 369 9.09 1.90 -33.68
C GLU A 369 8.76 3.11 -34.57
N PRO A 370 7.93 4.07 -34.12
CA PRO A 370 7.92 5.40 -34.68
C PRO A 370 9.07 6.21 -34.05
N ASN A 371 10.13 6.43 -34.84
CA ASN A 371 11.19 7.44 -34.70
C ASN A 371 11.24 8.25 -33.40
N ASN A 372 12.14 7.83 -32.50
CA ASN A 372 12.57 8.61 -31.35
C ASN A 372 13.71 9.57 -31.79
N PRO A 373 13.65 10.90 -31.54
CA PRO A 373 14.84 11.74 -31.59
C PRO A 373 15.67 11.52 -30.32
N GLU A 374 16.98 11.30 -30.51
CA GLU A 374 18.01 11.21 -29.47
C GLU A 374 18.25 12.53 -28.68
N PRO A 375 19.01 12.51 -27.57
CA PRO A 375 18.57 13.04 -26.28
C PRO A 375 19.10 14.46 -26.02
N ASN A 376 18.21 15.33 -25.54
CA ASN A 376 18.62 16.47 -24.73
C ASN A 376 18.01 16.31 -23.35
N ASN A 377 18.91 16.16 -22.38
CA ASN A 377 18.71 16.08 -20.93
C ASN A 377 17.44 16.80 -20.48
N PRO A 378 16.32 16.09 -20.26
CA PRO A 378 15.07 16.77 -19.94
C PRO A 378 15.12 17.21 -18.48
N GLU A 379 14.74 18.48 -18.24
CA GLU A 379 14.70 19.05 -16.90
C GLU A 379 13.90 18.15 -15.93
N PRO A 380 14.37 17.95 -14.69
CA PRO A 380 13.79 17.02 -13.71
C PRO A 380 12.36 17.36 -13.25
N ASN A 381 11.75 18.41 -13.81
CA ASN A 381 10.39 18.87 -13.53
C ASN A 381 9.45 18.77 -14.75
N ASN A 382 9.84 18.09 -15.84
CA ASN A 382 8.94 17.85 -16.97
C ASN A 382 7.68 17.06 -16.51
N PRO A 383 6.46 17.62 -16.65
CA PRO A 383 5.22 16.96 -16.24
C PRO A 383 5.00 15.60 -16.92
N ASP A 384 5.42 15.46 -18.18
CA ASP A 384 5.18 14.24 -18.97
C ASP A 384 6.07 13.08 -18.49
N ILE A 385 7.34 13.37 -18.19
CA ILE A 385 8.29 12.39 -17.63
C ILE A 385 7.88 11.96 -16.23
N LYS A 386 7.37 12.91 -15.44
CA LYS A 386 6.82 12.61 -14.12
C LYS A 386 5.62 11.68 -14.21
N ALA A 387 4.70 11.94 -15.15
CA ALA A 387 3.53 11.11 -15.39
C ALA A 387 3.92 9.70 -15.87
N GLU A 388 4.88 9.60 -16.79
CA GLU A 388 5.41 8.32 -17.28
C GLU A 388 6.06 7.51 -16.15
N ALA A 389 6.86 8.15 -15.29
CA ALA A 389 7.48 7.48 -14.16
C ALA A 389 6.47 7.00 -13.11
N GLN A 390 5.42 7.79 -12.87
CA GLN A 390 4.29 7.39 -12.02
C GLN A 390 3.52 6.21 -12.63
N LEU A 391 3.30 6.23 -13.95
CA LEU A 391 2.66 5.13 -14.69
C LEU A 391 3.50 3.84 -14.61
N TRP A 392 4.82 3.92 -14.70
CA TRP A 392 5.66 2.73 -14.55
C TRP A 392 5.58 2.14 -13.15
N LEU A 393 5.65 2.98 -12.10
CA LEU A 393 5.51 2.55 -10.70
C LEU A 393 4.14 1.90 -10.46
N TRP A 394 3.12 2.38 -11.19
CA TRP A 394 1.78 1.80 -11.21
C TRP A 394 1.76 0.42 -11.89
N GLN A 395 2.25 0.30 -13.12
CA GLN A 395 2.29 -0.98 -13.85
C GLN A 395 3.07 -2.05 -13.07
N ASN A 396 4.11 -1.62 -12.35
CA ASN A 396 5.00 -2.47 -11.59
C ASN A 396 4.74 -2.41 -10.09
N PHE A 397 3.51 -2.11 -9.68
CA PHE A 397 3.15 -1.97 -8.27
C PHE A 397 3.53 -3.17 -7.40
N ALA A 398 3.33 -4.39 -7.91
CA ALA A 398 3.70 -5.61 -7.19
C ALA A 398 5.21 -5.66 -6.87
N TRP A 399 6.05 -5.05 -7.72
CA TRP A 399 7.48 -4.90 -7.47
C TRP A 399 7.75 -3.85 -6.40
N VAL A 400 7.00 -2.75 -6.37
CA VAL A 400 7.11 -1.71 -5.34
C VAL A 400 6.70 -2.24 -3.96
N GLU A 401 5.55 -2.91 -3.85
CA GLU A 401 5.10 -3.50 -2.59
C GLU A 401 5.93 -4.72 -2.19
N GLY A 402 6.27 -5.58 -3.15
CA GLY A 402 7.11 -6.75 -2.92
C GLY A 402 8.50 -6.36 -2.42
N SER A 403 9.09 -5.29 -2.97
CA SER A 403 10.39 -4.80 -2.50
C SER A 403 10.33 -4.22 -1.09
N ALA A 404 9.36 -3.36 -0.79
CA ALA A 404 9.19 -2.80 0.56
C ALA A 404 8.89 -3.88 1.61
N SER A 405 8.04 -4.85 1.27
CA SER A 405 7.70 -5.98 2.14
C SER A 405 8.89 -6.93 2.33
N GLY A 406 9.65 -7.20 1.27
CA GLY A 406 10.88 -8.00 1.32
C GLY A 406 11.97 -7.35 2.19
N LEU A 407 12.14 -6.03 2.10
CA LEU A 407 13.07 -5.29 2.97
C LEU A 407 12.60 -5.31 4.43
N SER A 408 11.31 -5.11 4.69
CA SER A 408 10.74 -5.17 6.05
C SER A 408 10.92 -6.56 6.66
N PHE A 409 10.70 -7.59 5.85
CA PHE A 409 10.95 -8.98 6.20
C PHE A 409 12.42 -9.22 6.60
N LEU A 410 13.38 -8.72 5.81
CA LEU A 410 14.80 -8.87 6.13
C LEU A 410 15.17 -8.14 7.43
N ALA A 411 14.53 -7.01 7.72
CA ALA A 411 14.71 -6.31 9.00
C ALA A 411 14.19 -7.13 10.19
N ASP A 412 12.98 -7.67 10.10
CA ASP A 412 12.39 -8.45 11.18
C ASP A 412 13.17 -9.75 11.40
N LEU A 413 13.64 -10.37 10.31
CA LEU A 413 14.54 -11.52 10.38
C LEU A 413 15.87 -11.20 11.07
N SER A 414 16.48 -10.05 10.75
CA SER A 414 17.69 -9.56 11.42
C SER A 414 17.51 -9.45 12.93
N GLU A 415 16.41 -8.85 13.39
CA GLU A 415 16.11 -8.75 14.82
C GLU A 415 15.91 -10.12 15.48
N ILE A 416 15.20 -11.02 14.80
CA ILE A 416 14.97 -12.39 15.27
C ILE A 416 16.29 -13.14 15.43
N LEU A 417 17.17 -13.10 14.43
CA LEU A 417 18.44 -13.84 14.47
C LEU A 417 19.39 -13.24 15.51
N ARG A 418 19.42 -11.90 15.64
CA ARG A 418 20.20 -11.21 16.67
C ARG A 418 19.82 -11.64 18.09
N TYR A 419 18.54 -11.88 18.35
CA TYR A 419 18.07 -12.36 19.66
C TYR A 419 18.73 -13.68 20.08
N TYR A 420 19.04 -14.55 19.11
CA TYR A 420 19.61 -15.87 19.39
C TYR A 420 21.14 -15.88 19.55
N ASP A 421 21.86 -15.02 18.83
CA ASP A 421 23.32 -15.04 18.81
C ASP A 421 24.01 -13.98 19.68
N GLN A 422 23.25 -13.03 20.24
CA GLN A 422 23.74 -11.95 21.12
C GLN A 422 24.83 -11.03 20.52
N HIS A 423 25.40 -11.32 19.35
CA HIS A 423 26.42 -10.54 18.61
C HIS A 423 26.03 -10.34 17.14
N TYR A 424 26.70 -9.37 16.49
CA TYR A 424 26.50 -8.89 15.11
C TYR A 424 26.08 -10.00 14.13
N ASP A 425 24.92 -9.86 13.50
CA ASP A 425 24.46 -10.82 12.50
C ASP A 425 25.09 -10.49 11.14
N GLU A 426 26.25 -11.09 10.85
CA GLU A 426 26.91 -11.02 9.54
C GLU A 426 26.02 -11.55 8.39
N MET A 427 24.96 -12.32 8.66
CA MET A 427 24.08 -12.87 7.62
C MET A 427 23.13 -11.82 7.05
N THR A 428 22.41 -11.12 7.93
CA THR A 428 21.38 -10.17 7.50
C THR A 428 21.90 -8.73 7.54
N GLY A 429 22.83 -8.38 8.43
CA GLY A 429 23.20 -7.00 8.72
C GLY A 429 22.26 -6.34 9.72
N GLU A 430 22.41 -5.04 9.93
CA GLU A 430 21.54 -4.27 10.83
C GLU A 430 20.10 -4.20 10.33
N ALA A 431 19.12 -4.29 11.23
CA ALA A 431 17.70 -4.27 10.86
C ALA A 431 17.22 -2.87 10.38
N TRP A 432 17.79 -1.81 10.95
CA TRP A 432 17.24 -0.47 10.77
C TRP A 432 17.45 0.13 9.36
N PRO A 433 18.54 -0.11 8.59
CA PRO A 433 18.68 0.38 7.22
C PRO A 433 17.63 -0.23 6.29
N TYR A 434 17.31 -1.51 6.48
CA TYR A 434 16.22 -2.18 5.79
C TYR A 434 14.88 -1.53 6.08
N ARG A 435 14.57 -1.26 7.35
CA ARG A 435 13.32 -0.57 7.75
C ARG A 435 13.22 0.81 7.12
N LEU A 436 14.30 1.59 7.13
CA LEU A 436 14.28 2.92 6.54
C LEU A 436 14.10 2.86 5.02
N LEU A 437 14.80 1.96 4.31
CA LEU A 437 14.63 1.82 2.87
C LEU A 437 13.22 1.32 2.52
N ALA A 438 12.71 0.32 3.26
CA ALA A 438 11.33 -0.14 3.12
C ALA A 438 10.34 1.00 3.34
N LEU A 439 10.55 1.85 4.33
CA LEU A 439 9.72 3.04 4.58
C LEU A 439 9.83 4.08 3.48
N ILE A 440 11.01 4.27 2.86
CA ILE A 440 11.17 5.15 1.69
C ILE A 440 10.35 4.61 0.51
N ILE A 441 10.38 3.30 0.27
CA ILE A 441 9.58 2.66 -0.78
C ILE A 441 8.07 2.71 -0.43
N TYR A 442 7.70 2.45 0.82
CA TYR A 442 6.33 2.56 1.33
C TYR A 442 5.81 4.00 1.38
N ASP A 443 6.66 5.02 1.49
CA ASP A 443 6.22 6.43 1.47
C ASP A 443 5.48 6.76 0.16
N GLN A 444 5.61 5.94 -0.88
CA GLN A 444 4.86 6.07 -2.12
C GLN A 444 3.63 5.15 -2.22
N TYR A 445 3.25 4.43 -1.15
CA TYR A 445 2.08 3.52 -1.00
C TYR A 445 1.49 3.13 -2.35
N ALA A 446 2.27 2.35 -3.09
CA ALA A 446 1.99 2.17 -4.48
C ALA A 446 0.68 1.39 -4.73
N LEU A 447 0.07 0.77 -3.69
CA LEU A 447 -1.18 0.00 -3.77
C LEU A 447 -2.37 0.92 -3.73
N GLU A 448 -2.29 1.94 -2.85
CA GLU A 448 -3.24 3.04 -2.88
C GLU A 448 -3.04 3.83 -4.17
N ARG A 449 -1.79 4.11 -4.61
CA ARG A 449 -1.48 4.69 -5.94
C ARG A 449 -1.85 3.79 -7.15
N LEU A 450 -2.03 2.48 -6.97
CA LEU A 450 -2.43 1.55 -8.03
C LEU A 450 -3.92 1.65 -8.36
N VAL A 451 -4.73 2.02 -7.39
CA VAL A 451 -6.12 2.49 -7.63
C VAL A 451 -6.14 3.89 -8.25
N GLN A 452 -4.96 4.50 -8.39
CA GLN A 452 -4.73 5.93 -8.34
C GLN A 452 -3.62 6.36 -9.34
N THR A 453 -3.55 5.81 -10.56
CA THR A 453 -2.80 6.46 -11.65
C THR A 453 -3.66 6.64 -12.92
N PRO A 454 -3.77 7.85 -13.51
CA PRO A 454 -4.61 8.12 -14.68
C PRO A 454 -3.73 8.18 -15.92
N ALA A 455 -3.68 7.11 -16.72
CA ALA A 455 -3.00 7.18 -18.02
C ALA A 455 -3.39 6.08 -19.02
N LEU A 456 -4.47 5.32 -18.80
CA LEU A 456 -4.91 4.29 -19.75
C LEU A 456 -6.44 4.19 -19.80
N SER A 457 -6.97 4.20 -21.02
CA SER A 457 -8.35 3.86 -21.34
C SER A 457 -8.70 2.44 -20.84
N GLU A 458 -9.99 2.14 -20.70
CA GLU A 458 -10.47 0.81 -20.28
C GLU A 458 -9.90 -0.34 -21.13
N ALA A 459 -9.75 -0.11 -22.44
CA ALA A 459 -9.14 -1.06 -23.38
C ALA A 459 -7.64 -1.29 -23.12
N GLU A 460 -6.91 -0.26 -22.70
CA GLU A 460 -5.49 -0.35 -22.36
C GLU A 460 -5.30 -1.00 -20.98
N ARG A 461 -6.19 -0.70 -20.03
CA ARG A 461 -6.24 -1.39 -18.72
C ARG A 461 -6.53 -2.88 -18.91
N GLU A 462 -7.50 -3.25 -19.73
CA GLU A 462 -7.85 -4.64 -20.02
C GLU A 462 -6.72 -5.36 -20.77
N LYS A 463 -6.02 -4.68 -21.70
CA LYS A 463 -4.87 -5.23 -22.44
C LYS A 463 -3.68 -5.51 -21.52
N GLU A 464 -3.32 -4.59 -20.63
CA GLU A 464 -2.21 -4.81 -19.68
C GLU A 464 -2.60 -5.80 -18.56
N PHE A 465 -3.87 -5.82 -18.13
CA PHE A 465 -4.38 -6.83 -17.20
C PHE A 465 -4.40 -8.24 -17.81
N LYS A 466 -4.67 -8.37 -19.12
CA LYS A 466 -4.53 -9.63 -19.87
C LYS A 466 -3.07 -10.08 -20.01
N LYS A 467 -2.10 -9.16 -20.01
CA LYS A 467 -0.67 -9.53 -19.91
C LYS A 467 -0.28 -10.03 -18.51
N LEU A 468 -0.89 -9.50 -17.46
CA LEU A 468 -0.71 -10.00 -16.08
C LEU A 468 -1.27 -11.42 -15.88
N LEU A 469 -2.35 -11.79 -16.58
CA LEU A 469 -2.89 -13.16 -16.60
C LEU A 469 -2.01 -14.18 -17.33
N LEU A 470 -1.03 -13.73 -18.12
CA LEU A 470 -0.05 -14.61 -18.77
C LEU A 470 1.06 -15.08 -17.82
N TRP A 471 0.99 -14.74 -16.53
CA TRP A 471 1.76 -15.40 -15.45
C TRP A 471 1.25 -16.82 -15.13
N VAL A 472 0.78 -17.54 -16.15
CA VAL A 472 0.35 -18.96 -16.09
C VAL A 472 1.09 -19.82 -17.14
N LYS A 473 2.25 -19.38 -17.62
CA LYS A 473 3.25 -20.31 -18.17
C LYS A 473 4.65 -20.00 -17.70
#